data_AF-A0AAP4A937-F1
#
_entry.id   AF-A0AAP4A937-F1
#
_cell.length_a   1.000
_cell.length_b   1.000
_cell.length_c   1.000
_cell.angle_alpha   90.00
_cell.angle_beta   90.00
_cell.angle_gamma   90.00
#
_symmetry.space_group_name_H-M   'P 1'
#
loop_
_entity.id
_entity.type
_entity.pdbx_description
1 polymer ?
#
loop_
_entity_poly.entity_id
_entity_poly.type
_entity_poly.pdbx_seq_one_letter_code
_entity_poly.pdbx_strand_id
1 'polypeptide(L)'
;MNENRKREKQIKFYVNEKEYDQIKKKVEKSKLKQQEYLIKSALNKKIIVIDGLKEILLELSREGNNLNQIAKKINEGEQKDIKEMKNKLNN
;
A
#
# COMPACT_ATOMS: atom_id res chain seq x y z
N MET A 1 -14.06 32.07 34.02
CA MET A 1 -14.85 30.88 34.37
C MET A 1 -14.60 29.84 33.29
N ASN A 2 -13.95 28.73 33.62
CA ASN A 2 -13.79 27.62 32.67
C ASN A 2 -15.09 26.82 32.67
N GLU A 3 -15.93 27.08 31.67
CA GLU A 3 -17.09 26.24 31.41
C GLU A 3 -16.65 24.78 31.23
N ASN A 4 -17.36 23.84 31.85
CA ASN A 4 -17.16 22.40 31.69
C ASN A 4 -17.48 21.98 30.25
N ARG A 5 -16.52 22.15 29.34
CA ARG A 5 -16.62 21.69 27.96
C ARG A 5 -16.38 20.18 27.94
N LYS A 6 -17.25 19.43 27.27
CA LYS A 6 -17.09 17.97 27.05
C LYS A 6 -15.79 17.59 26.33
N ARG A 7 -15.13 18.54 25.64
CA ARG A 7 -13.86 18.35 24.92
C ARG A 7 -12.91 19.48 25.30
N GLU A 8 -12.12 19.32 26.38
CA GLU A 8 -11.24 20.38 26.88
C GLU A 8 -9.89 20.51 26.13
N LYS A 9 -9.43 19.45 25.44
CA LYS A 9 -8.11 19.43 24.78
C LYS A 9 -8.17 20.02 23.37
N GLN A 10 -7.29 20.97 23.07
CA GLN A 10 -7.11 21.54 21.74
C GLN A 10 -5.87 20.95 21.05
N ILE A 11 -6.01 20.58 19.77
CA ILE A 11 -4.91 20.18 18.89
C ILE A 11 -4.78 21.25 17.80
N LYS A 12 -3.61 21.89 17.70
CA LYS A 12 -3.29 22.87 16.65
C LYS A 12 -2.34 22.21 15.65
N PHE A 13 -2.59 22.41 14.36
CA PHE A 13 -1.70 21.98 13.28
C PHE A 13 -1.67 23.05 12.20
N TYR A 14 -0.53 23.18 11.52
CA TYR A 14 -0.35 24.13 10.43
C TYR A 14 -0.73 23.48 9.11
N VAL A 15 -1.27 24.29 8.21
CA VAL A 15 -1.62 23.91 6.83
C VAL A 15 -1.22 25.05 5.91
N ASN A 16 -0.86 24.73 4.67
CA ASN A 16 -0.75 25.74 3.61
C ASN A 16 -2.14 26.12 3.06
N GLU A 17 -2.21 27.16 2.24
CA GLU A 17 -3.50 27.65 1.69
C GLU A 17 -4.26 26.57 0.92
N LYS A 18 -3.54 25.78 0.10
CA LYS A 18 -4.14 24.71 -0.70
C LYS A 18 -4.77 23.63 0.20
N GLU A 19 -4.09 23.22 1.26
CA GLU A 19 -4.59 22.27 2.25
C GLU A 19 -5.80 22.82 3.00
N TYR A 20 -5.76 24.09 3.40
CA TYR A 20 -6.87 24.77 4.06
C TYR A 20 -8.14 24.74 3.20
N ASP A 21 -8.03 25.14 1.93
CA ASP A 21 -9.16 25.13 0.99
C ASP A 21 -9.72 23.73 0.78
N GLN A 22 -8.85 22.72 0.67
CA GLN A 22 -9.28 21.34 0.52
C GLN A 22 -10.02 20.83 1.77
N ILE A 23 -9.52 21.14 2.96
CA ILE A 23 -10.17 20.78 4.22
C ILE A 23 -11.53 21.46 4.30
N LYS A 24 -11.62 22.76 4.03
CA LYS A 24 -12.87 23.53 4.06
C LYS A 24 -13.93 22.96 3.12
N LYS A 25 -13.55 22.69 1.86
CA LYS A 25 -14.45 22.06 0.87
C LYS A 25 -14.94 20.68 1.32
N LYS A 26 -14.08 19.88 1.95
CA LYS A 26 -14.45 18.55 2.47
C LYS A 26 -15.42 18.66 3.66
N VAL A 27 -15.19 19.62 4.55
CA VAL A 27 -16.11 19.91 5.67
C VAL A 27 -17.49 20.32 5.13
N GLU A 28 -17.53 21.28 4.20
CA GLU A 28 -18.78 21.76 3.58
C GLU A 28 -19.55 20.60 2.91
N LYS A 29 -18.86 19.78 2.11
CA LYS A 29 -19.47 18.59 1.47
C LYS A 29 -19.99 17.57 2.47
N SER A 30 -19.36 17.43 3.63
CA SER A 30 -19.76 16.46 4.64
C SER A 30 -21.02 16.84 5.42
N LYS A 31 -21.44 18.11 5.36
CA LYS A 31 -22.53 18.69 6.17
C LYS A 31 -22.33 18.59 7.69
N LEU A 32 -21.11 18.29 8.15
CA LEU A 32 -20.73 18.25 9.56
C LEU A 32 -20.08 19.57 9.98
N LYS A 33 -20.08 19.86 11.28
CA LYS A 33 -19.23 20.92 11.83
C LYS A 33 -17.76 20.53 11.65
N GLN A 34 -16.89 21.51 11.41
CA GLN A 34 -15.45 21.28 11.20
C GLN A 34 -14.81 20.41 12.29
N GLN A 35 -15.11 20.67 13.57
CA GLN A 35 -14.59 19.87 14.69
C GLN A 35 -15.04 18.40 14.60
N GLU A 36 -16.30 18.13 14.28
CA GLU A 36 -16.82 16.76 14.14
C GLU A 36 -16.21 16.05 12.94
N TYR A 37 -16.10 16.75 11.81
CA TYR A 37 -15.48 16.23 10.60
C TYR A 37 -14.02 15.83 10.84
N LEU A 38 -13.23 16.72 11.45
CA LEU A 38 -11.81 16.48 11.70
C LEU A 38 -11.60 15.35 12.71
N ILE A 39 -12.40 15.28 13.77
CA ILE A 39 -12.32 14.20 14.76
C ILE A 39 -12.68 12.85 14.12
N LYS A 40 -13.78 12.78 13.36
CA LYS A 40 -14.13 11.56 12.62
C LYS A 40 -13.05 11.18 11.61
N SER A 41 -12.49 12.15 10.90
CA SER A 41 -11.45 11.90 9.90
C SER A 41 -10.14 11.42 10.52
N ALA A 42 -9.77 11.95 11.69
CA ALA A 42 -8.57 11.56 12.41
C ALA A 42 -8.70 10.20 13.13
N LEU A 43 -9.90 9.86 13.63
CA LEU A 43 -10.13 8.61 14.37
C LEU A 43 -10.52 7.43 13.47
N ASN A 44 -11.28 7.68 12.39
CA ASN A 44 -11.90 6.61 11.61
C ASN A 44 -11.12 6.24 10.34
N LYS A 45 -10.07 7.01 9.98
CA LYS A 45 -9.15 6.59 8.91
C LYS A 45 -8.07 5.69 9.51
N LYS A 46 -8.08 4.42 9.14
CA LYS A 46 -7.00 3.49 9.46
C LYS A 46 -5.74 3.91 8.69
N ILE A 47 -4.71 4.33 9.41
CA ILE A 47 -3.35 4.44 8.87
C ILE A 47 -2.75 3.04 9.00
N ILE A 48 -2.58 2.35 7.86
CA ILE A 48 -1.92 1.05 7.83
C ILE A 48 -0.44 1.31 7.54
N VAL A 49 0.39 1.13 8.55
CA VAL A 49 1.84 1.04 8.38
C VAL A 49 2.14 -0.42 8.07
N ILE A 50 2.64 -0.69 6.86
CA ILE A 50 3.04 -2.03 6.45
C ILE A 50 4.55 -2.12 6.63
N ASP A 51 4.97 -2.56 7.81
CA ASP A 51 6.34 -2.95 8.05
C ASP A 51 6.65 -4.20 7.21
N GLY A 52 7.84 -4.32 6.64
CA GLY A 52 8.19 -5.48 5.81
C GLY A 52 7.81 -5.36 4.33
N LEU A 53 7.16 -4.28 3.88
CA LEU A 53 6.72 -4.15 2.48
C LEU A 53 7.91 -4.17 1.50
N LYS A 54 9.03 -3.56 1.90
CA LYS A 54 10.23 -3.53 1.06
C LYS A 54 10.83 -4.92 0.89
N GLU A 55 10.83 -5.71 1.94
CA GLU A 55 11.30 -7.09 2.00
C GLU A 55 10.42 -7.98 1.12
N ILE A 56 9.09 -7.83 1.20
CA ILE A 56 8.14 -8.53 0.32
C ILE A 56 8.39 -8.18 -1.15
N LEU A 57 8.63 -6.90 -1.47
CA LEU A 57 8.92 -6.46 -2.84
C LEU A 57 10.24 -7.03 -3.37
N LEU A 58 11.26 -7.17 -2.50
CA LEU A 58 12.53 -7.80 -2.85
C LEU A 58 12.35 -9.28 -3.17
N GLU A 59 11.63 -10.04 -2.34
CA GLU A 59 11.36 -11.45 -2.63
C GLU A 59 10.50 -11.61 -3.89
N LEU A 60 9.48 -10.78 -4.09
CA LEU A 60 8.69 -10.78 -5.32
C LEU A 60 9.54 -10.54 -6.56
N SER A 61 10.52 -9.64 -6.47
CA SER A 61 11.46 -9.37 -7.56
C SER A 61 12.36 -10.57 -7.84
N ARG A 62 12.79 -11.30 -6.80
CA ARG A 62 13.56 -12.54 -6.95
C ARG A 62 12.74 -13.65 -7.60
N GLU A 63 11.49 -13.82 -7.19
CA GLU A 63 10.58 -14.78 -7.83
C GLU A 63 10.34 -14.44 -9.30
N GLY A 64 10.12 -13.16 -9.62
CA GLY A 64 10.00 -12.70 -11.01
C GLY A 64 11.24 -13.00 -11.85
N ASN A 65 12.44 -12.80 -11.28
CA ASN A 65 13.69 -13.12 -11.95
C ASN A 65 13.86 -14.63 -12.17
N ASN A 66 13.52 -15.46 -11.20
CA ASN A 66 13.57 -16.91 -11.31
C ASN A 66 12.61 -17.42 -12.40
N LEU A 67 11.37 -16.93 -12.40
CA LEU A 67 10.38 -17.23 -13.45
C LEU A 67 10.88 -16.83 -14.83
N ASN A 68 11.48 -15.64 -14.95
CA ASN A 68 12.04 -15.18 -16.22
C ASN A 68 13.20 -16.07 -16.70
N GLN A 69 14.06 -16.54 -15.80
CA GLN A 69 15.13 -17.48 -16.12
C GLN A 69 14.58 -18.83 -16.61
N ILE A 70 13.56 -19.37 -15.94
CA ILE A 70 12.90 -20.63 -16.35
C ILE A 70 12.28 -20.47 -17.73
N ALA A 71 11.52 -19.39 -17.96
CA ALA A 71 10.90 -19.11 -19.25
C ALA A 71 11.95 -18.96 -20.36
N LYS A 72 13.05 -18.26 -20.06
CA LYS A 72 14.18 -18.10 -21.00
C LYS A 72 14.80 -19.45 -21.36
N LYS A 73 15.08 -20.32 -20.39
CA LYS A 73 15.62 -21.67 -20.63
C LYS A 73 14.72 -22.53 -21.50
N ILE A 74 13.40 -22.47 -21.24
CA ILE A 74 12.40 -23.16 -22.08
C ILE A 74 12.41 -22.60 -23.50
N ASN A 75 12.43 -21.28 -23.66
CA ASN A 75 12.43 -20.61 -24.96
C ASN A 75 13.73 -20.82 -25.75
N GLU A 76 14.87 -20.90 -25.07
CA GLU A 76 16.18 -21.19 -25.67
C GLU A 76 16.35 -22.67 -26.06
N GLY A 77 15.35 -23.51 -25.79
CA GLY A 77 15.34 -24.89 -26.25
C GLY A 77 16.21 -25.83 -25.42
N GLU A 78 16.40 -25.58 -24.12
CA GLU A 78 16.89 -26.60 -23.15
C GLU A 78 15.91 -27.80 -22.99
N GLN A 79 15.11 -28.12 -24.01
CA GLN A 79 14.41 -29.40 -24.14
C GLN A 79 15.35 -30.57 -24.49
N LYS A 80 16.65 -30.31 -24.69
CA LYS A 80 17.64 -31.34 -25.02
C LYS A 80 17.60 -32.47 -23.99
N ASP A 81 17.52 -32.16 -22.70
CA ASP A 81 17.54 -33.18 -21.66
C ASP A 81 16.30 -34.09 -21.67
N ILE A 82 15.10 -33.56 -21.95
CA ILE A 82 13.87 -34.36 -21.93
C ILE A 82 13.82 -35.35 -23.12
N LYS A 83 14.31 -34.94 -24.30
CA LYS A 83 14.40 -35.81 -25.48
C LYS A 83 15.51 -36.85 -25.33
N GLU A 84 16.65 -36.46 -24.76
CA GLU A 84 17.79 -37.36 -24.54
C GLU A 84 17.51 -38.40 -23.44
N MET A 85 16.80 -38.02 -22.36
CA MET A 85 16.32 -38.95 -21.33
C MET A 85 15.28 -39.94 -21.89
N LYS A 86 14.36 -39.50 -22.74
CA LYS A 86 13.40 -40.41 -23.41
C LYS A 86 14.08 -41.40 -24.34
N ASN A 87 15.13 -41.00 -25.05
CA ASN A 87 15.89 -41.90 -25.93
C ASN A 87 16.74 -42.91 -25.15
N LYS A 88 17.25 -42.56 -23.96
CA LYS A 88 17.97 -43.49 -23.06
C LYS A 88 17.06 -44.51 -22.37
N LEU A 89 15.75 -44.24 -22.27
CA LEU A 89 14.75 -45.17 -21.71
C LEU A 89 14.21 -46.20 -22.72
N ASN A 90 14.39 -45.94 -24.02
CA ASN A 90 13.89 -46.79 -25.10
C ASN A 90 14.99 -47.67 -25.73
N ASN A 91 16.17 -47.74 -25.10
CA ASN A 91 17.28 -48.65 -25.45
C ASN A 91 17.60 -49.57 -24.28
#